data_AF-A0AAV1K961-F1
#
_entry.id   AF-A0AAV1K961-F1
#
_cell.length_a   1.000
_cell.length_b   1.000
_cell.length_c   1.000
_cell.angle_alpha   90.00
_cell.angle_beta   90.00
_cell.angle_gamma   90.00
#
_symmetry.space_group_name_H-M   'P 1'
#
loop_
_entity.id
_entity.type
_entity.pdbx_description
1 polymer ?
#
loop_
_entity_poly.entity_id
_entity_poly.type
_entity_poly.pdbx_seq_one_letter_code
_entity_poly.pdbx_strand_id
1 'polypeptide(L)' 'MHFLVDTGANVSVIPVTKTNRKYRNQVQINYKLFAANGTEINTYGVVTLELNLGLRRSFKWPFIICDVSKPIIGAIF' A
#
# COMPACT_ATOMS: atom_id res chain seq x y z
N MET A 1 -5.48 -2.45 12.32
CA MET A 1 -4.49 -1.64 11.57
C MET A 1 -5.13 -0.30 11.31
N HIS A 2 -4.41 0.79 11.55
CA HIS A 2 -4.90 2.14 11.26
C HIS A 2 -4.22 2.66 10.00
N PHE A 3 -5.02 3.20 9.08
CA PHE A 3 -4.53 3.74 7.81
C PHE A 3 -4.61 5.27 7.84
N LEU A 4 -3.63 5.91 7.21
CA LEU A 4 -3.79 7.29 6.76
C LEU A 4 -4.56 7.26 5.44
N VAL A 5 -5.51 8.18 5.27
CA VAL A 5 -6.19 8.38 3.98
C VAL A 5 -5.55 9.59 3.33
N ASP A 6 -4.97 9.39 2.15
CA ASP A 6 -4.23 10.42 1.43
C ASP A 6 -4.83 10.61 0.03
N THR A 7 -5.37 11.81 -0.21
CA THR A 7 -5.97 12.17 -1.49
C THR A 7 -4.94 12.62 -2.52
N GLY A 8 -3.69 12.87 -2.11
CA GLY A 8 -2.58 13.17 -3.00
C GLY A 8 -1.80 11.93 -3.47
N ALA A 9 -2.10 10.75 -2.92
CA ALA A 9 -1.44 9.51 -3.28
C ALA A 9 -2.19 8.75 -4.38
N ASN A 10 -1.49 8.40 -5.46
CA ASN A 10 -2.08 7.59 -6.56
C ASN A 10 -2.27 6.11 -6.20
N VAL A 11 -1.62 5.62 -5.14
CA VAL A 11 -1.60 4.21 -4.78
C VAL A 11 -1.78 4.01 -3.27
N SER A 12 -2.28 2.84 -2.89
CA SER A 12 -2.32 2.42 -1.49
C SER A 12 -1.10 1.58 -1.14
N VAL A 13 -0.52 1.83 0.03
CA VAL A 13 0.72 1.19 0.48
C VAL A 13 0.59 0.63 1.90
N ILE A 14 1.35 -0.42 2.18
CA ILE A 14 1.55 -0.93 3.55
C ILE A 14 3.04 -1.10 3.85
N PRO A 15 3.45 -0.93 5.12
CA PRO A 15 4.81 -1.19 5.55
C PRO A 15 5.26 -2.62 5.23
N VAL A 16 6.52 -2.75 4.80
CA VAL A 16 7.18 -4.04 4.84
C VAL A 16 7.32 -4.51 6.28
N THR A 17 6.91 -5.74 6.56
CA THR A 17 6.99 -6.37 7.88
C THR A 17 7.61 -7.76 7.77
N LYS A 18 7.93 -8.39 8.90
CA LYS A 18 8.36 -9.81 8.90
C LYS A 18 7.23 -10.72 8.43
N THR A 19 5.99 -10.40 8.75
CA THR A 19 4.79 -11.22 8.51
C THR A 19 4.36 -11.23 7.05
N ASN A 20 4.58 -10.13 6.32
CA ASN A 20 4.26 -10.06 4.89
C ASN A 20 5.41 -10.49 3.97
N ARG A 21 6.48 -11.09 4.52
CA ARG A 21 7.63 -11.58 3.75
C ARG A 21 7.24 -12.58 2.66
N LYS A 22 6.20 -13.39 2.88
CA LYS A 22 5.67 -14.34 1.89
C LYS A 22 5.11 -13.70 0.62
N TYR A 23 4.72 -12.42 0.69
CA TYR A 23 4.19 -11.66 -0.45
C TYR A 23 5.30 -10.89 -1.17
N ARG A 24 6.54 -10.92 -0.66
CA ARG A 24 7.67 -10.30 -1.36
C ARG A 24 7.89 -11.01 -2.69
N ASN A 25 8.10 -10.23 -3.74
CA ASN A 25 8.39 -10.68 -5.10
C ASN A 25 7.29 -11.50 -5.78
N GLN A 26 6.06 -11.54 -5.26
CA GLN A 26 4.95 -12.25 -5.93
C GLN A 26 4.50 -11.53 -7.22
N VAL A 27 4.60 -10.20 -7.23
CA VAL A 27 4.24 -9.37 -8.38
C VAL A 27 5.36 -8.36 -8.58
N GLN A 28 5.93 -8.35 -9.79
CA GLN A 28 6.92 -7.35 -10.16
C GLN A 28 6.21 -6.04 -10.51
N ILE A 29 6.62 -4.97 -9.83
CA ILE A 29 6.14 -3.62 -10.09
C ILE A 29 7.08 -3.01 -11.14
N ASN A 30 6.51 -2.51 -12.24
CA ASN A 30 7.26 -1.92 -13.37
C ASN A 30 7.40 -0.39 -13.28
N TYR A 31 7.08 0.19 -12.12
CA TYR A 31 7.22 1.61 -11.81
C TYR A 31 7.85 1.79 -10.43
N LYS A 32 8.37 3.00 -10.20
CA LYS A 32 8.93 3.41 -8.92
C LYS A 32 7.92 4.27 -8.16
N LEU A 33 7.95 4.17 -6.83
CA LEU A 33 7.18 5.05 -5.96
C LEU A 33 8.07 6.15 -5.42
N PHE A 34 7.50 7.35 -5.28
CA PHE A 34 8.18 8.50 -4.71
C PHE A 34 7.31 9.11 -3.61
N ALA A 35 7.95 9.51 -2.52
CA ALA A 35 7.31 10.35 -1.51
C ALA A 35 7.14 11.78 -2.04
N ALA A 36 6.30 12.57 -1.38
CA ALA A 36 6.05 13.97 -1.75
C ALA A 36 7.33 14.84 -1.76
N ASN A 37 8.35 14.44 -1.00
CA ASN A 37 9.66 15.09 -0.99
C ASN A 37 10.62 14.60 -2.10
N GLY A 38 10.16 13.77 -3.03
CA GLY A 38 10.96 13.22 -4.14
C GLY A 38 11.86 12.04 -3.77
N THR A 39 11.81 11.54 -2.53
CA THR A 39 12.59 10.34 -2.15
C THR A 39 11.98 9.08 -2.76
N GLU A 40 12.80 8.26 -3.41
CA GLU A 40 12.38 6.96 -3.94
C GLU A 40 12.02 6.01 -2.79
N ILE A 41 10.87 5.35 -2.88
CA ILE A 41 10.39 4.39 -1.90
C ILE A 41 10.62 2.98 -2.45
N ASN A 42 11.40 2.18 -1.71
CA ASN A 42 11.64 0.78 -2.07
C ASN A 42 10.35 -0.03 -1.99
N THR A 43 10.02 -0.75 -3.06
CA THR A 43 8.86 -1.64 -3.13
C THR A 43 9.27 -3.11 -3.13
N TYR A 44 8.46 -3.97 -2.54
CA TYR A 44 8.77 -5.38 -2.36
C TYR A 44 7.73 -6.33 -2.95
N GLY A 45 6.57 -5.83 -3.39
CA GLY A 45 5.51 -6.63 -4.00
C GLY A 45 4.14 -6.02 -3.80
N VAL A 46 3.12 -6.74 -4.25
CA VAL A 46 1.72 -6.35 -4.16
C VAL A 46 0.94 -7.41 -3.38
N VAL A 47 0.01 -6.98 -2.54
CA VAL A 47 -0.93 -7.85 -1.83
C VAL A 47 -2.32 -7.26 -1.88
N THR A 48 -3.32 -8.07 -2.16
CA THR A 48 -4.72 -7.67 -2.08
C THR A 48 -5.25 -7.97 -0.68
N LEU A 49 -5.67 -6.94 0.04
CA LEU A 49 -6.28 -7.07 1.36
C LEU A 49 -7.79 -6.88 1.26
N GLU A 50 -8.51 -7.51 2.18
CA GLU A 50 -9.93 -7.22 2.38
C GLU A 50 -10.06 -6.07 3.37
N LEU A 51 -10.50 -4.92 2.87
CA LEU A 51 -10.66 -3.69 3.62
C LEU A 51 -12.12 -3.56 4.06
N ASN A 52 -12.33 -3.59 5.38
CA ASN A 52 -13.61 -3.27 5.98
C ASN A 52 -13.60 -1.80 6.41
N LEU A 53 -14.37 -0.97 5.69
CA LEU A 53 -14.51 0.48 5.94
C LEU A 53 -15.70 0.83 6.85
N GLY A 54 -16.31 -0.17 7.51
CA GLY A 54 -17.56 0.02 8.25
C GLY A 54 -18.79 0.21 7.35
N LEU A 55 -18.64 -0.08 6.05
CA LEU A 55 -19.72 -0.07 5.07
C LEU A 55 -20.38 -1.46 4.98
N ARG A 56 -21.52 -1.55 4.29
CA ARG A 56 -22.29 -2.79 4.13
C ARG A 56 -21.57 -3.91 3.35
N ARG A 57 -20.36 -3.67 2.87
CA ARG A 57 -19.52 -4.66 2.17
C ARG A 57 -18.04 -4.44 2.46
N SER A 58 -17.29 -5.52 2.45
CA SER A 58 -15.84 -5.47 2.37
C SER A 58 -15.37 -5.17 0.95
N PHE A 59 -14.18 -4.59 0.83
CA PHE A 59 -13.56 -4.26 -0.46
C PHE A 59 -12.26 -5.02 -0.61
N LYS A 60 -12.07 -5.69 -1.75
CA LYS A 60 -10.75 -6.20 -2.12
C LYS A 60 -9.92 -5.04 -2.65
N TRP A 61 -8.87 -4.67 -1.93
CA TRP A 61 -8.07 -3.48 -2.22
C TRP A 61 -6.60 -3.87 -2.40
N PRO A 62 -5.97 -3.57 -3.55
CA PRO A 62 -4.56 -3.84 -3.76
C PRO A 62 -3.69 -2.85 -2.97
N PHE A 63 -2.69 -3.37 -2.28
CA PHE A 63 -1.68 -2.60 -1.58
C PHE A 63 -0.29 -2.97 -2.08
N ILE A 64 0.55 -1.96 -2.24
CA ILE A 64 1.97 -2.14 -2.49
C ILE A 64 2.68 -2.28 -1.15
N ILE A 65 3.51 -3.31 -1.00
CA ILE A 65 4.39 -3.48 0.15
C ILE A 65 5.63 -2.64 -0.10
N CYS A 66 5.89 -1.65 0.74
CA CYS A 66 7.03 -0.76 0.55
C CYS A 66 7.63 -0.29 1.88
N ASP A 67 8.76 0.40 1.78
CA ASP A 67 9.50 0.94 2.93
C ASP A 67 8.87 2.25 3.44
N VAL A 68 7.74 2.11 4.13
CA VAL A 68 7.00 3.21 4.76
C VAL A 68 6.68 2.88 6.22
N SER A 69 6.55 3.90 7.06
CA SER A 69 6.31 3.72 8.51
C SER A 69 4.84 3.49 8.86
N LYS A 70 3.91 4.02 8.07
CA LYS A 70 2.46 3.90 8.27
C LYS A 70 1.79 3.45 6.97
N PRO A 71 0.75 2.60 7.05
CA PRO A 71 -0.01 2.24 5.87
C PRO A 71 -0.88 3.42 5.40
N ILE A 72 -0.98 3.59 4.10
CA ILE A 72 -1.70 4.70 3.45
C ILE A 72 -2.70 4.11 2.46
N ILE A 73 -3.92 4.62 2.49
CA ILE A 73 -4.92 4.41 1.44
C ILE A 73 -4.84 5.61 0.51
N GLY A 74 -4.38 5.37 -0.72
CA GLY A 74 -4.50 6.34 -1.80
C GLY A 74 -5.96 6.42 -2.22
N ALA A 75 -6.54 7.61 -2.12
CA ALA A 75 -7.94 7.85 -2.46
C ALA A 75 -8.01 9.06 -3.39
N ILE A 76 -8.01 8.81 -4.69
CA ILE A 76 -8.43 9.83 -5.65
C ILE A 76 -9.97 9.93 -5.56
N PHE A 77 -10.46 10.97 -4.88
CA PHE A 77 -11.89 11.32 -4.90
C PHE A 77 -12.21 12.13 -6.15
#